data_AF-A0A9P8JZX7-F1
#
_entry.id   AF-A0A9P8JZX7-F1
#
_cell.length_a   1.000
_cell.length_b   1.000
_cell.length_c   1.000
_cell.angle_alpha   90.00
_cell.angle_beta   90.00
_cell.angle_gamma   90.00
#
_symmetry.space_group_name_H-M   'P 1'
#
loop_
_entity.id
_entity.type
_entity.pdbx_description
1 polymer ?
#
loop_
_entity_poly.entity_id
_entity_poly.type
_entity_poly.pdbx_seq_one_letter_code
_entity_poly.pdbx_strand_id
1 'polypeptide(L)'
;MAITNSLLLLPILSTLVAAGPSGFGHAFSSGPTADGNWIRTANSTLIVPAPPLPQKGLLSLWAGMGTSNGDLIQALVESYNDDIDTGCGVLDGDWCAWSSTLVAAGQQGGQQVVAKVGDEVTMSYMYNDNTGNYDQYVLINGKLVSNFSTSSGYALGWGTAEECNQAAPAYPCGLTPTHSWINTVLVLDSPQADY
;
A
#
# COMPACT_ATOMS: atom_id res chain seq x y z
N MET A 1 33.99 -43.76 33.58
CA MET A 1 34.31 -42.65 32.65
C MET A 1 32.99 -42.28 31.97
N ALA A 2 32.30 -41.24 32.46
CA ALA A 2 31.02 -40.80 31.92
C ALA A 2 31.27 -39.48 31.18
N ILE A 3 30.98 -39.46 29.89
CA ILE A 3 31.11 -38.26 29.04
C ILE A 3 29.77 -37.54 29.10
N THR A 4 29.72 -36.41 29.78
CA THR A 4 28.57 -35.51 29.83
C THR A 4 28.56 -34.63 28.58
N ASN A 5 27.59 -34.85 27.69
CA ASN A 5 27.32 -33.96 26.55
C ASN A 5 26.82 -32.61 27.08
N SER A 6 27.68 -31.59 27.05
CA SER A 6 27.28 -30.20 27.28
C SER A 6 26.64 -29.67 25.99
N LEU A 7 25.32 -29.50 25.98
CA LEU A 7 24.63 -28.73 24.95
C LEU A 7 24.96 -27.24 25.12
N LEU A 8 25.71 -26.70 24.16
CA LEU A 8 25.91 -25.26 24.00
C LEU A 8 24.63 -24.64 23.42
N LEU A 9 23.85 -23.93 24.23
CA LEU A 9 22.83 -23.01 23.72
C LEU A 9 23.53 -21.78 23.13
N LEU A 10 23.52 -21.63 21.81
CA LEU A 10 23.84 -20.35 21.18
C LEU A 10 22.64 -19.41 21.29
N PRO A 11 22.80 -18.18 21.81
CA PRO A 11 21.75 -17.18 21.76
C PRO A 11 21.54 -16.76 20.30
N ILE A 12 20.31 -16.95 19.80
CA ILE A 12 19.89 -16.42 18.51
C ILE A 12 19.78 -14.91 18.67
N LEU A 13 20.78 -14.19 18.18
CA LEU A 13 20.79 -12.73 18.12
C LEU A 13 19.85 -12.32 16.97
N SER A 14 18.58 -12.02 17.28
CA SER A 14 17.67 -11.42 16.30
C SER A 14 18.22 -10.04 15.92
N THR A 15 18.76 -9.93 14.71
CA THR A 15 19.14 -8.65 14.13
C THR A 15 17.87 -7.84 13.89
N LEU A 16 17.63 -6.82 14.71
CA LEU A 16 16.69 -5.75 14.36
C LEU A 16 17.25 -5.06 13.12
N VAL A 17 16.76 -5.45 11.95
CA VAL A 17 16.91 -4.64 10.74
C VAL A 17 16.07 -3.39 10.98
N ALA A 18 16.72 -2.27 11.27
CA ALA A 18 16.04 -0.98 11.26
C ALA A 18 15.47 -0.77 9.85
N ALA A 19 14.18 -0.51 9.74
CA ALA A 19 13.59 -0.04 8.49
C ALA A 19 14.37 1.23 8.09
N GLY A 20 14.96 1.22 6.89
CA GLY A 20 15.60 2.41 6.34
C GLY A 20 14.57 3.53 6.14
N PRO A 21 15.00 4.80 6.04
CA PRO A 21 14.08 5.91 5.81
C PRO A 21 13.34 5.74 4.47
N SER A 22 12.01 5.74 4.48
CA SER A 22 11.20 5.84 3.26
C SER A 22 11.36 7.22 2.64
N GLY A 23 11.47 7.25 1.31
CA GLY A 23 11.50 8.48 0.52
C GLY A 23 10.13 8.75 -0.11
N PHE A 24 9.68 10.00 -0.11
CA PHE A 24 8.42 10.38 -0.78
C PHE A 24 8.70 11.29 -1.97
N GLY A 25 8.06 10.95 -3.10
CA GLY A 25 8.03 11.76 -4.32
C GLY A 25 6.79 12.66 -4.34
N HIS A 26 6.12 12.70 -5.50
CA HIS A 26 4.86 13.43 -5.60
C HIS A 26 3.77 12.80 -4.74
N ALA A 27 3.03 13.64 -4.04
CA ALA A 27 1.90 13.24 -3.22
C ALA A 27 0.79 14.28 -3.30
N PHE A 28 -0.44 13.83 -3.09
CA PHE A 28 -1.61 14.67 -2.96
C PHE A 28 -2.42 14.23 -1.75
N SER A 29 -3.00 15.18 -1.03
CA SER A 29 -3.89 14.89 0.10
C SER A 29 -5.11 15.79 0.02
N SER A 30 -6.26 15.19 0.27
CA SER A 30 -7.52 15.92 0.49
C SER A 30 -7.53 16.68 1.82
N GLY A 31 -6.57 16.41 2.71
CA GLY A 31 -6.62 16.85 4.10
C GLY A 31 -7.57 16.00 4.94
N PRO A 32 -7.80 16.39 6.21
CA PRO A 32 -8.73 15.70 7.07
C PRO A 32 -10.20 15.97 6.66
N THR A 33 -11.08 15.02 6.94
CA THR A 33 -12.53 15.27 6.93
C THR A 33 -12.92 16.22 8.05
N ALA A 34 -14.08 16.88 7.92
CA ALA A 34 -14.64 17.69 9.00
C ALA A 34 -15.00 16.82 10.22
N ASP A 35 -15.03 17.45 11.40
CA ASP A 35 -15.37 16.81 12.66
C ASP A 35 -16.72 16.05 12.56
N GLY A 36 -16.72 14.79 12.98
CA GLY A 36 -17.91 13.93 12.94
C GLY A 36 -18.26 13.38 11.56
N ASN A 37 -17.46 13.63 10.52
CA ASN A 37 -17.65 13.08 9.18
C ASN A 37 -16.45 12.21 8.78
N TRP A 38 -16.67 11.27 7.87
CA TRP A 38 -15.63 10.35 7.38
C TRP A 38 -15.91 9.94 5.94
N ILE A 39 -14.92 9.32 5.31
CA ILE A 39 -15.02 8.83 3.95
C ILE A 39 -15.67 7.44 3.97
N ARG A 40 -16.86 7.30 3.38
CA ARG A 40 -17.51 5.99 3.21
C ARG A 40 -16.96 5.22 2.05
N THR A 41 -16.64 5.91 0.96
CA THR A 41 -16.14 5.27 -0.25
C THR A 41 -15.05 6.13 -0.85
N ALA A 42 -13.97 5.48 -1.25
CA ALA A 42 -12.91 6.10 -2.03
C ALA A 42 -12.52 5.18 -3.17
N ASN A 43 -12.63 5.70 -4.39
CA ASN A 43 -12.18 5.04 -5.61
C ASN A 43 -11.09 5.89 -6.23
N SER A 44 -10.06 5.27 -6.77
CA SER A 44 -9.05 5.93 -7.61
C SER A 44 -8.46 4.90 -8.57
N THR A 45 -8.22 5.29 -9.82
CA THR A 45 -7.64 4.39 -10.81
C THR A 45 -6.29 4.91 -11.26
N LEU A 46 -5.25 4.11 -11.07
CA LEU A 46 -3.93 4.36 -11.62
C LEU A 46 -3.89 3.85 -13.05
N ILE A 47 -3.44 4.68 -13.98
CA ILE A 47 -2.91 4.20 -15.26
C ILE A 47 -1.46 3.80 -15.01
N VAL A 48 -1.18 2.49 -15.02
CA VAL A 48 0.13 1.96 -14.64
C VAL A 48 1.21 2.53 -15.57
N PRO A 49 2.21 3.25 -15.04
CA PRO A 49 3.26 3.83 -15.87
C PRO A 49 4.32 2.81 -16.25
N ALA A 50 5.26 3.25 -17.08
CA ALA A 50 6.54 2.55 -17.18
C ALA A 50 7.19 2.42 -15.78
N PRO A 51 8.00 1.37 -15.54
CA PRO A 51 8.76 1.24 -14.30
C PRO A 51 9.80 2.37 -14.17
N PRO A 52 10.25 2.72 -12.96
CA PRO A 52 11.28 3.72 -12.77
C PRO A 52 12.61 3.33 -13.43
N LEU A 53 13.35 4.34 -13.90
CA LEU A 53 14.61 4.15 -14.61
C LEU A 53 15.75 4.99 -13.99
N PRO A 54 16.89 4.38 -13.62
CA PRO A 54 17.06 2.94 -13.37
C PRO A 54 16.16 2.46 -12.21
N GLN A 55 15.60 1.26 -12.30
CA GLN A 55 14.89 0.64 -11.18
C GLN A 55 15.86 0.40 -10.02
N LYS A 56 15.53 0.94 -8.84
CA LYS A 56 16.25 0.69 -7.59
C LYS A 56 15.25 0.52 -6.47
N GLY A 57 15.49 -0.43 -5.58
CA GLY A 57 14.62 -0.63 -4.41
C GLY A 57 13.17 -0.89 -4.82
N LEU A 58 12.26 -0.61 -3.89
CA LEU A 58 10.83 -0.81 -4.07
C LEU A 58 10.13 0.54 -4.16
N LEU A 59 9.59 0.86 -5.33
CA LEU A 59 8.72 2.01 -5.54
C LEU A 59 7.26 1.57 -5.43
N SER A 60 6.53 2.10 -4.47
CA SER A 60 5.09 1.94 -4.33
C SER A 60 4.38 3.19 -4.83
N LEU A 61 3.39 2.99 -5.70
CA LEU A 61 2.38 3.99 -6.03
C LEU A 61 1.09 3.59 -5.32
N TRP A 62 0.57 4.47 -4.48
CA TRP A 62 -0.62 4.16 -3.70
C TRP A 62 -1.58 5.34 -3.60
N ALA A 63 -2.86 4.99 -3.49
CA ALA A 63 -3.93 5.87 -3.04
C ALA A 63 -4.55 5.24 -1.80
N GLY A 64 -4.77 5.99 -0.72
CA GLY A 64 -5.15 5.42 0.56
C GLY A 64 -5.86 6.38 1.48
N MET A 65 -6.24 5.87 2.64
CA MET A 65 -6.97 6.61 3.66
C MET A 65 -6.38 6.36 5.05
N GLY A 66 -6.02 7.45 5.73
CA GLY A 66 -5.66 7.41 7.14
C GLY A 66 -6.93 7.29 8.01
N THR A 67 -6.86 6.49 9.07
CA THR A 67 -8.05 6.15 9.85
C THR A 67 -7.99 6.59 11.32
N SER A 68 -9.15 6.60 11.99
CA SER A 68 -9.27 6.94 13.41
C SER A 68 -8.54 5.97 14.35
N ASN A 69 -8.23 4.76 13.88
CA ASN A 69 -7.43 3.78 14.64
C ASN A 69 -5.92 3.96 14.43
N GLY A 70 -5.51 4.91 13.59
CA GLY A 70 -4.11 5.12 13.22
C GLY A 70 -3.59 4.17 12.14
N ASP A 71 -4.48 3.42 11.49
CA ASP A 71 -4.13 2.58 10.35
C ASP A 71 -4.09 3.42 9.05
N LEU A 72 -3.45 2.85 8.03
CA LEU A 72 -3.49 3.36 6.66
C LEU A 72 -4.02 2.28 5.73
N ILE A 73 -5.27 2.44 5.30
CA ILE A 73 -5.89 1.61 4.25
C ILE A 73 -5.31 2.05 2.92
N GLN A 74 -4.63 1.15 2.19
CA GLN A 74 -3.96 1.49 0.94
C GLN A 74 -3.77 0.26 0.06
N ALA A 75 -4.27 0.30 -1.16
CA ALA A 75 -3.80 -0.59 -2.20
C ALA A 75 -2.45 -0.08 -2.72
N LEU A 76 -1.56 -1.02 -3.00
CA LEU A 76 -0.21 -0.76 -3.45
C LEU A 76 -0.07 -1.24 -4.90
N VAL A 77 0.58 -0.44 -5.73
CA VAL A 77 1.06 -0.83 -7.07
C VAL A 77 2.56 -0.60 -7.08
N GLU A 78 3.32 -1.68 -7.04
CA GLU A 78 4.73 -1.65 -6.66
C GLU A 78 5.63 -2.13 -7.80
N SER A 79 6.76 -1.46 -7.99
CA SER A 79 7.79 -1.86 -8.94
C SER A 79 9.12 -1.97 -8.20
N TYR A 80 9.81 -3.08 -8.40
CA TYR A 80 11.06 -3.40 -7.74
C TYR A 80 11.93 -4.29 -8.61
N ASN A 81 13.24 -4.23 -8.38
CA ASN A 81 14.19 -5.22 -8.85
C ASN A 81 14.45 -6.24 -7.72
N ASP A 82 14.76 -7.48 -8.08
CA ASP A 82 15.04 -8.61 -7.17
C ASP A 82 13.80 -9.28 -6.54
N ASP A 83 14.04 -10.40 -5.84
CA ASP A 83 13.03 -11.20 -5.14
C ASP A 83 12.72 -10.58 -3.76
N ILE A 84 12.24 -9.33 -3.78
CA ILE A 84 11.87 -8.56 -2.57
C ILE A 84 10.50 -9.02 -2.04
N ASP A 85 9.61 -9.43 -2.95
CA ASP A 85 8.28 -9.92 -2.62
C ASP A 85 8.03 -11.31 -3.18
N THR A 86 7.42 -12.17 -2.35
CA THR A 86 7.11 -13.56 -2.66
C THR A 86 5.83 -13.74 -3.48
N GLY A 87 4.94 -12.73 -3.54
CA GLY A 87 3.65 -12.88 -4.21
C GLY A 87 3.72 -12.75 -5.73
N CYS A 88 4.18 -11.60 -6.24
CA CYS A 88 4.39 -11.41 -7.69
C CYS A 88 5.74 -11.96 -8.18
N GLY A 89 6.68 -12.25 -7.28
CA GLY A 89 8.03 -12.68 -7.61
C GLY A 89 8.82 -11.57 -8.32
N VAL A 90 9.77 -11.97 -9.17
CA VAL A 90 10.63 -11.04 -9.92
C VAL A 90 9.83 -10.30 -10.99
N LEU A 91 9.85 -8.97 -10.94
CA LEU A 91 9.23 -8.09 -11.93
C LEU A 91 10.26 -7.68 -12.99
N ASP A 92 9.99 -8.02 -14.26
CA ASP A 92 10.81 -7.58 -15.42
C ASP A 92 10.16 -6.35 -16.08
N GLY A 93 10.17 -5.23 -15.35
CA GLY A 93 9.53 -3.98 -15.77
C GLY A 93 7.99 -3.97 -15.68
N ASP A 94 7.41 -5.01 -15.10
CA ASP A 94 6.01 -5.06 -14.68
C ASP A 94 5.85 -4.48 -13.25
N TRP A 95 4.60 -4.45 -12.76
CA TRP A 95 4.22 -3.98 -11.43
C TRP A 95 3.49 -5.08 -10.66
N CYS A 96 3.44 -4.97 -9.33
CA CYS A 96 2.67 -5.83 -8.45
C CYS A 96 1.55 -5.03 -7.77
N ALA A 97 0.30 -5.40 -8.00
CA ALA A 97 -0.88 -4.72 -7.47
C ALA A 97 -1.61 -5.58 -6.42
N TRP A 98 -2.00 -4.96 -5.30
CA TRP A 98 -2.73 -5.65 -4.23
C TRP A 98 -3.44 -4.70 -3.26
N SER A 99 -4.54 -5.17 -2.66
CA SER A 99 -5.21 -4.45 -1.57
C SER A 99 -4.47 -4.65 -0.26
N SER A 100 -4.27 -3.60 0.54
CA SER A 100 -3.53 -3.72 1.79
C SER A 100 -3.91 -2.68 2.85
N THR A 101 -3.55 -2.94 4.10
CA THR A 101 -3.63 -1.98 5.19
C THR A 101 -2.33 -2.03 5.97
N LEU A 102 -1.71 -0.87 6.17
CA LEU A 102 -0.63 -0.72 7.14
C LEU A 102 -1.27 -0.54 8.51
N VAL A 103 -1.00 -1.49 9.41
CA VAL A 103 -1.40 -1.42 10.82
C VAL A 103 -0.14 -1.40 11.69
N ALA A 104 -0.32 -1.26 13.01
CA ALA A 104 0.80 -1.29 13.96
C ALA A 104 1.68 -2.55 13.88
N ALA A 105 1.10 -3.70 13.49
CA ALA A 105 1.82 -4.97 13.30
C ALA A 105 2.57 -5.08 11.95
N GLY A 106 2.41 -4.10 11.06
CA GLY A 106 3.00 -4.08 9.71
C GLY A 106 1.96 -4.11 8.59
N GLN A 107 2.45 -4.29 7.36
CA GLN A 107 1.61 -4.38 6.18
C GLN A 107 0.88 -5.73 6.14
N GLN A 108 -0.43 -5.69 5.93
CA GLN A 108 -1.27 -6.88 5.72
C GLN A 108 -2.18 -6.65 4.52
N GLY A 109 -2.59 -7.71 3.82
CA GLY A 109 -3.41 -7.52 2.63
C GLY A 109 -3.86 -8.80 1.95
N GLY A 110 -4.40 -8.58 0.75
CA GLY A 110 -4.96 -9.61 -0.12
C GLY A 110 -3.93 -10.24 -1.04
N GLN A 111 -4.43 -10.94 -2.06
CA GLN A 111 -3.60 -11.56 -3.09
C GLN A 111 -2.82 -10.51 -3.90
N GLN A 112 -1.56 -10.79 -4.15
CA GLN A 112 -0.71 -10.04 -5.07
C GLN A 112 -0.86 -10.51 -6.50
N VAL A 113 -1.01 -9.57 -7.43
CA VAL A 113 -1.22 -9.87 -8.85
C VAL A 113 -0.40 -8.92 -9.72
N VAL A 114 0.26 -9.48 -10.73
CA VAL A 114 1.04 -8.71 -11.70
C VAL A 114 0.12 -7.78 -12.50
N ALA A 115 0.51 -6.51 -12.60
CA ALA A 115 -0.06 -5.48 -13.45
C ALA A 115 0.99 -5.01 -14.47
N LYS A 116 0.53 -4.61 -15.66
CA LYS A 116 1.39 -4.21 -16.77
C LYS A 116 1.25 -2.73 -17.06
N VAL A 117 2.25 -2.16 -17.72
CA VAL A 117 2.20 -0.79 -18.23
C VAL A 117 0.92 -0.57 -19.05
N GLY A 118 0.18 0.48 -18.73
CA GLY A 118 -1.08 0.84 -19.38
C GLY A 118 -2.33 0.15 -18.81
N ASP A 119 -2.18 -0.83 -17.91
CA ASP A 119 -3.33 -1.36 -17.18
C ASP A 119 -4.00 -0.27 -16.33
N GLU A 120 -5.33 -0.37 -16.20
CA GLU A 120 -6.10 0.44 -15.27
C GLU A 120 -6.23 -0.31 -13.94
N VAL A 121 -5.49 0.14 -12.92
CA VAL A 121 -5.60 -0.42 -11.57
C VAL A 121 -6.52 0.44 -10.72
N THR A 122 -7.76 -0.01 -10.54
CA THR A 122 -8.73 0.65 -9.66
C THR A 122 -8.56 0.17 -8.23
N MET A 123 -8.29 1.11 -7.33
CA MET A 123 -8.24 0.94 -5.89
C MET A 123 -9.56 1.45 -5.29
N SER A 124 -10.33 0.54 -4.68
CA SER A 124 -11.66 0.81 -4.16
C SER A 124 -11.74 0.44 -2.69
N TYR A 125 -12.21 1.37 -1.86
CA TYR A 125 -12.41 1.18 -0.42
C TYR A 125 -13.85 1.54 -0.05
N MET A 126 -14.51 0.69 0.72
CA MET A 126 -15.91 0.88 1.11
C MET A 126 -16.12 0.55 2.58
N TYR A 127 -16.66 1.49 3.35
CA TYR A 127 -17.09 1.23 4.71
C TYR A 127 -18.34 0.34 4.70
N ASN A 128 -18.32 -0.72 5.51
CA ASN A 128 -19.38 -1.70 5.62
C ASN A 128 -20.08 -1.56 6.99
N ASP A 129 -21.29 -1.00 6.99
CA ASP A 129 -22.05 -0.74 8.22
C ASP A 129 -22.40 -2.00 9.02
N ASN A 130 -22.44 -3.18 8.38
CA ASN A 130 -22.76 -4.43 9.06
C ASN A 130 -21.59 -4.96 9.88
N THR A 131 -20.35 -4.72 9.42
CA THR A 131 -19.13 -5.25 10.04
C THR A 131 -18.32 -4.19 10.77
N GLY A 132 -18.51 -2.91 10.42
CA GLY A 132 -17.66 -1.80 10.86
C GLY A 132 -16.28 -1.78 10.21
N ASN A 133 -16.06 -2.57 9.15
CA ASN A 133 -14.79 -2.66 8.43
C ASN A 133 -14.77 -1.77 7.20
N TYR A 134 -13.57 -1.52 6.68
CA TYR A 134 -13.40 -1.14 5.28
C TYR A 134 -13.09 -2.38 4.44
N ASP A 135 -13.97 -2.64 3.48
CA ASP A 135 -13.76 -3.64 2.44
C ASP A 135 -12.99 -2.98 1.29
N GLN A 136 -11.91 -3.64 0.87
CA GLN A 136 -11.01 -3.18 -0.17
C GLN A 136 -11.08 -4.10 -1.37
N TYR A 137 -11.01 -3.49 -2.54
CA TYR A 137 -11.01 -4.18 -3.82
C TYR A 137 -9.97 -3.53 -4.73
N VAL A 138 -9.11 -4.36 -5.31
CA VAL A 138 -8.24 -3.97 -6.43
C VAL A 138 -8.73 -4.65 -7.68
N LEU A 139 -8.99 -3.84 -8.70
CA LEU A 139 -9.40 -4.30 -10.02
C LEU A 139 -8.32 -3.93 -11.03
N ILE A 140 -7.98 -4.86 -11.93
CA ILE A 140 -7.14 -4.60 -13.10
C ILE A 140 -8.02 -4.68 -14.33
N ASN A 141 -8.11 -3.59 -15.09
CA ASN A 141 -8.96 -3.48 -16.29
C ASN A 141 -10.42 -3.91 -16.00
N GLY A 142 -10.95 -3.49 -14.84
CA GLY A 142 -12.31 -3.81 -14.39
C GLY A 142 -12.51 -5.23 -13.84
N LYS A 143 -11.48 -6.08 -13.77
CA LYS A 143 -11.57 -7.41 -13.15
C LYS A 143 -11.04 -7.38 -11.73
N LEU A 144 -11.84 -7.84 -10.76
CA LEU A 144 -11.38 -8.01 -9.37
C LEU A 144 -10.23 -9.03 -9.30
N VAL A 145 -9.10 -8.60 -8.72
CA VAL A 145 -7.88 -9.43 -8.59
C VAL A 145 -7.38 -9.56 -7.16
N SER A 146 -7.68 -8.59 -6.29
CA SER A 146 -7.31 -8.62 -4.88
C SER A 146 -8.45 -8.03 -4.04
N ASN A 147 -8.69 -8.61 -2.87
CA ASN A 147 -9.61 -8.06 -1.89
C ASN A 147 -9.08 -8.30 -0.48
N PHE A 148 -9.46 -7.42 0.43
CA PHE A 148 -9.08 -7.47 1.84
C PHE A 148 -10.07 -6.66 2.67
N SER A 149 -10.30 -7.03 3.93
CA SER A 149 -11.22 -6.31 4.82
C SER A 149 -10.56 -6.09 6.16
N THR A 150 -10.60 -4.85 6.67
CA THR A 150 -9.97 -4.50 7.95
C THR A 150 -10.86 -3.68 8.85
N SER A 151 -10.78 -3.96 10.15
CA SER A 151 -11.40 -3.15 11.20
C SER A 151 -10.46 -2.01 11.57
N SER A 152 -10.56 -0.90 10.84
CA SER A 152 -9.64 0.24 10.96
C SER A 152 -10.30 1.51 11.49
N GLY A 153 -11.53 1.43 12.03
CA GLY A 153 -12.26 2.60 12.50
C GLY A 153 -12.90 3.38 11.33
N TYR A 154 -12.82 4.71 11.34
CA TYR A 154 -13.34 5.57 10.26
C TYR A 154 -12.20 6.23 9.47
N ALA A 155 -12.34 6.36 8.14
CA ALA A 155 -11.38 7.01 7.27
C ALA A 155 -11.51 8.54 7.37
N LEU A 156 -10.48 9.19 7.91
CA LEU A 156 -10.49 10.61 8.26
C LEU A 156 -9.75 11.49 7.26
N GLY A 157 -9.25 10.91 6.17
CA GLY A 157 -8.59 11.65 5.10
C GLY A 157 -8.14 10.70 4.00
N TRP A 158 -8.03 11.21 2.78
CA TRP A 158 -7.57 10.46 1.61
C TRP A 158 -6.38 11.15 0.96
N GLY A 159 -5.48 10.37 0.37
CA GLY A 159 -4.37 10.88 -0.41
C GLY A 159 -3.71 9.83 -1.31
N THR A 160 -2.76 10.28 -2.12
CA THR A 160 -1.90 9.45 -2.95
C THR A 160 -0.44 9.78 -2.71
N ALA A 161 0.46 8.82 -2.89
CA ALA A 161 1.88 9.09 -2.87
C ALA A 161 2.68 8.16 -3.79
N GLU A 162 3.83 8.69 -4.20
CA GLU A 162 4.98 7.92 -4.63
C GLU A 162 5.87 7.65 -3.40
N GLU A 163 6.03 6.39 -3.02
CA GLU A 163 6.83 5.99 -1.87
C GLU A 163 7.96 5.05 -2.30
N CYS A 164 9.18 5.41 -1.97
CA CYS A 164 10.36 4.59 -2.17
C CYS A 164 10.74 3.91 -0.85
N ASN A 165 10.59 2.59 -0.79
CA ASN A 165 10.79 1.77 0.39
C ASN A 165 12.06 0.89 0.26
N GLN A 166 12.76 0.74 1.38
CA GLN A 166 13.93 -0.12 1.66
C GLN A 166 15.36 0.33 1.27
N ALA A 167 16.31 -0.40 1.88
CA ALA A 167 17.56 0.04 2.50
C ALA A 167 18.60 0.75 1.63
N ALA A 168 19.41 1.60 2.27
CA ALA A 168 20.58 2.21 1.66
C ALA A 168 21.49 1.14 0.99
N PRO A 169 22.00 1.41 -0.23
CA PRO A 169 21.99 2.70 -0.90
C PRO A 169 20.80 2.93 -1.85
N ALA A 170 19.67 2.24 -1.72
CA ALA A 170 18.54 2.28 -2.67
C ALA A 170 17.70 3.58 -2.68
N TYR A 171 18.28 4.70 -2.25
CA TYR A 171 17.69 6.02 -2.41
C TYR A 171 18.46 6.82 -3.47
N PRO A 172 17.79 7.37 -4.50
CA PRO A 172 16.37 7.24 -4.85
C PRO A 172 16.04 5.92 -5.60
N CYS A 173 14.76 5.53 -5.66
CA CYS A 173 14.25 4.36 -6.39
C CYS A 173 14.38 4.43 -7.93
N GLY A 174 15.02 5.50 -8.43
CA GLY A 174 15.04 5.86 -9.84
C GLY A 174 14.17 7.08 -10.13
N LEU A 175 14.08 7.44 -11.40
CA LEU A 175 13.15 8.47 -11.86
C LEU A 175 11.76 7.84 -12.02
N THR A 176 10.79 8.28 -11.22
CA THR A 176 9.37 7.88 -11.35
C THR A 176 8.80 8.45 -12.65
N PRO A 177 8.28 7.62 -13.58
CA PRO A 177 7.72 8.13 -14.81
C PRO A 177 6.38 8.83 -14.56
N THR A 178 6.04 9.75 -15.47
CA THR A 178 4.75 10.44 -15.43
C THR A 178 3.61 9.43 -15.47
N HIS A 179 2.66 9.60 -14.57
CA HIS A 179 1.47 8.76 -14.46
C HIS A 179 0.25 9.61 -14.14
N SER A 180 -0.91 8.97 -14.09
CA SER A 180 -2.17 9.66 -13.83
C SER A 180 -3.05 8.82 -12.92
N TRP A 181 -3.65 9.51 -11.96
CA TRP A 181 -4.79 9.05 -11.19
C TRP A 181 -6.04 9.59 -11.87
N ILE A 182 -6.90 8.68 -12.33
CA ILE A 182 -8.18 9.01 -12.97
C ILE A 182 -9.34 8.47 -12.14
N ASN A 183 -10.53 9.00 -12.39
CA ASN A 183 -11.77 8.55 -11.75
C ASN A 183 -11.69 8.52 -10.21
N THR A 184 -10.96 9.48 -9.64
CA THR A 184 -10.91 9.65 -8.18
C THR A 184 -12.25 10.18 -7.68
N VAL A 185 -12.94 9.38 -6.87
CA VAL A 185 -14.23 9.73 -6.28
C VAL A 185 -14.20 9.42 -4.80
N LEU A 186 -14.50 10.43 -3.99
CA LEU A 186 -14.68 10.31 -2.54
C LEU A 186 -16.14 10.57 -2.20
N VAL A 187 -16.75 9.67 -1.41
CA VAL A 187 -18.09 9.81 -0.87
C VAL A 187 -17.97 9.91 0.64
N LEU A 188 -18.40 11.03 1.20
CA LEU A 188 -18.43 11.25 2.64
C LEU A 188 -19.70 10.64 3.27
N ASP A 189 -19.67 10.37 4.57
CA ASP A 189 -20.80 9.82 5.32
C ASP A 189 -22.01 10.76 5.32
N SER A 190 -21.75 12.04 5.49
CA SER A 190 -22.77 13.07 5.47
C SER A 190 -22.36 14.28 4.62
N PRO A 191 -23.32 15.03 4.08
CA PRO A 191 -23.05 16.37 3.58
C PRO A 191 -22.44 17.23 4.69
N GLN A 192 -21.43 18.02 4.36
CA GLN A 192 -20.94 19.03 5.30
C GLN A 192 -21.91 20.22 5.27
N ALA A 193 -22.47 20.58 6.43
CA ALA A 193 -23.22 21.81 6.54
C ALA A 193 -22.25 22.99 6.27
N ASP A 194 -22.72 23.96 5.49
CA ASP A 194 -22.02 25.21 5.16
C ASP A 194 -20.92 25.12 4.07
N TYR A 195 -20.95 24.08 3.23
CA TYR A 195 -20.29 24.03 1.92
C TYR A 195 -21.29 23.73 0.78
#